data_AF-A0A8S0UX55-F1
#
_entry.id   AF-A0A8S0UX55-F1
#
_cell.length_a   1.000
_cell.length_b   1.000
_cell.length_c   1.000
_cell.angle_alpha   90.00
_cell.angle_beta   90.00
_cell.angle_gamma   90.00
#
_symmetry.space_group_name_H-M   'P 1'
#
loop_
_entity.id
_entity.type
_entity.pdbx_description
1 polymer ?
#
loop_
_entity_poly.entity_id
_entity_poly.type
_entity_poly.pdbx_seq_one_letter_code
_entity_poly.pdbx_strand_id
1 'polypeptide(L)'
;MTKIYGTGLYDFRRHRVAEYPVGIEALPQQPSTPHLPEKPPESKPGSNLPSSITLNEIQRDRLTKIAADNWAKTSVAGPKKLFSSELVKDIYYTELTVKGGRKPVPLQRVMILEVSQYLENYLLPNFDQETATFEHVMSMILMINEKV
;
A
#
# COMPACT_ATOMS: atom_id res chain seq x y z
N MET A 1 27.40 44.52 -3.90
CA MET A 1 26.10 44.61 -4.60
C MET A 1 25.79 43.24 -5.15
N THR A 2 24.89 42.48 -4.52
CA THR A 2 24.37 41.22 -5.08
C THR A 2 22.89 41.15 -4.73
N LYS A 3 22.03 41.59 -5.64
CA LYS A 3 20.58 41.46 -5.51
C LYS A 3 20.23 40.04 -5.93
N ILE A 4 19.74 39.24 -5.00
CA ILE A 4 19.18 37.92 -5.30
C ILE A 4 17.69 38.15 -5.56
N TYR A 5 17.29 38.13 -6.82
CA TYR A 5 15.89 38.09 -7.25
C TYR A 5 15.43 36.64 -7.20
N GLY A 6 14.38 36.34 -6.43
CA GLY A 6 13.70 35.05 -6.51
C GLY A 6 13.04 34.65 -5.21
N THR A 7 11.76 35.04 -5.07
CA THR A 7 10.60 34.29 -4.57
C THR A 7 9.57 35.31 -4.06
N GLY A 8 8.65 35.71 -4.95
CA GLY A 8 7.48 36.48 -4.55
C GLY A 8 6.51 35.64 -3.71
N LEU A 9 5.74 36.32 -2.86
CA LEU A 9 4.52 35.92 -2.14
C LEU A 9 4.42 34.55 -1.45
N TYR A 10 5.49 33.77 -1.35
CA TYR A 10 5.50 32.51 -0.63
C TYR A 10 6.62 32.52 0.41
N ASP A 11 6.21 32.58 1.69
CA ASP A 11 7.08 32.39 2.83
C ASP A 11 7.23 30.88 3.08
N PHE A 12 8.32 30.31 2.58
CA PHE A 12 8.67 28.93 2.87
C PHE A 12 9.15 28.87 4.32
N ARG A 13 8.25 28.53 5.25
CA ARG A 13 8.66 28.12 6.60
C ARG A 13 9.67 26.99 6.44
N ARG A 14 10.89 27.20 6.93
CA ARG A 14 11.98 26.21 6.91
C ARG A 14 11.56 24.97 7.70
N HIS A 15 10.82 24.06 7.06
CA HIS A 15 10.63 22.72 7.57
C HIS A 15 11.97 22.03 7.45
N ARG A 16 12.66 21.95 8.59
CA ARG A 16 13.81 21.10 8.94
C ARG A 16 14.47 20.48 7.70
N VAL A 17 15.42 21.21 7.13
CA VAL A 17 16.39 20.63 6.21
C VAL A 17 17.11 19.52 6.99
N ALA A 18 16.90 18.27 6.60
CA ALA A 18 17.67 17.16 7.13
C ALA A 18 19.05 17.20 6.47
N GLU A 19 20.04 17.71 7.20
CA GLU A 19 21.44 17.58 6.81
C GLU A 19 21.86 16.14 7.09
N TYR A 20 22.16 15.38 6.04
CA TYR A 20 22.76 14.06 6.16
C TYR A 20 24.28 14.23 6.25
N PRO A 21 24.94 13.81 7.34
CA PRO A 21 26.39 13.82 7.38
C PRO A 21 26.91 12.83 6.34
N VAL A 22 27.56 13.34 5.30
CA VAL A 22 28.37 12.53 4.39
C VAL A 22 29.60 12.12 5.18
N GLY A 23 29.65 10.86 5.61
CA GLY A 23 30.77 10.32 6.38
C GLY A 23 32.07 10.41 5.58
N ILE A 24 32.88 11.43 5.87
CA ILE A 24 34.29 11.43 5.49
C ILE A 24 35.02 10.67 6.60
N GLU A 25 35.07 9.35 6.45
CA GLU A 25 36.09 8.54 7.10
C GLU A 25 37.45 8.95 6.54
N ALA A 26 38.23 9.75 7.27
CA ALA A 26 39.69 9.69 7.28
C ALA A 26 40.29 10.70 8.28
N LEU A 27 40.72 10.15 9.43
CA LEU A 27 41.95 10.43 10.19
C LEU A 27 41.78 10.90 11.65
N PRO A 28 42.69 10.45 12.55
CA PRO A 28 42.40 10.25 13.97
C PRO A 28 43.14 11.22 14.90
N GLN A 29 42.58 11.50 16.09
CA GLN A 29 43.27 11.47 17.40
C GLN A 29 42.33 11.79 18.58
N GLN A 30 42.57 11.05 19.66
CA GLN A 30 41.89 10.85 20.96
C GLN A 30 41.81 12.08 21.92
N PRO A 31 41.42 11.96 23.21
CA PRO A 31 40.31 11.24 23.89
C PRO A 31 39.59 12.11 24.97
N SER A 32 38.28 11.89 25.26
CA SER A 32 37.75 11.95 26.66
C SER A 32 36.22 11.80 26.78
N THR A 33 35.84 10.76 27.54
CA THR A 33 34.66 10.60 28.44
C THR A 33 33.24 10.37 27.90
N PRO A 34 32.43 9.58 28.65
CA PRO A 34 31.25 8.89 28.14
C PRO A 34 29.95 9.59 28.52
N HIS A 35 29.09 9.87 27.54
CA HIS A 35 27.66 10.06 27.81
C HIS A 35 26.88 9.67 26.56
N LEU A 36 26.28 8.48 26.59
CA LEU A 36 25.16 8.13 25.72
C LEU A 36 23.96 8.94 26.24
N PRO A 37 23.33 9.84 25.46
CA PRO A 37 21.97 10.25 25.74
C PRO A 37 21.04 9.22 25.09
N GLU A 38 20.19 8.66 25.93
CA GLU A 38 19.16 7.70 25.61
C GLU A 38 18.33 8.11 24.38
N LYS A 39 18.05 7.10 23.56
CA LYS A 39 17.04 7.10 22.50
C LYS A 39 15.78 7.87 22.96
N PRO A 40 15.33 8.91 22.22
CA PRO A 40 14.09 9.60 22.56
C PRO A 40 12.90 8.63 22.51
N PRO A 41 11.92 8.77 23.42
CA PRO A 41 10.87 7.78 23.63
C PRO A 41 10.00 7.60 22.39
N GLU A 42 9.70 6.34 22.11
CA GLU A 42 8.74 5.88 21.11
C GLU A 42 7.51 6.77 21.05
N SER A 43 7.25 7.31 19.87
CA SER A 43 5.91 7.73 19.50
C SER A 43 5.01 6.51 19.67
N LYS A 44 4.06 6.58 20.59
CA LYS A 44 2.90 5.70 20.61
C LYS A 44 1.90 6.19 19.56
N PRO A 45 1.68 5.47 18.45
CA PRO A 45 0.36 5.38 17.87
C PRO A 45 -0.29 4.11 18.41
N GLY A 46 -1.48 4.24 19.00
CA GLY A 46 -2.34 3.11 19.36
C GLY A 46 -2.91 2.40 18.13
N SER A 47 -2.06 1.90 17.25
CA SER A 47 -2.40 1.02 16.13
C SER A 47 -1.18 0.19 15.79
N ASN A 48 -1.10 -1.03 16.32
CA ASN A 48 -0.08 -2.03 16.00
C ASN A 48 -0.20 -2.59 14.56
N LEU A 49 -0.76 -1.82 13.62
CA LEU A 49 -0.83 -2.22 12.22
C LEU A 49 0.35 -1.56 11.50
N PRO A 50 1.30 -2.34 10.96
CA PRO A 50 2.37 -1.77 10.15
C PRO A 50 1.72 -1.04 8.97
N SER A 51 2.07 0.23 8.79
CA SER A 51 1.62 1.06 7.67
C SER A 51 2.19 0.63 6.31
N SER A 52 2.98 -0.44 6.27
CA SER A 52 3.61 -0.99 5.09
C SER A 52 3.49 -2.51 5.11
N ILE A 53 2.86 -3.07 4.07
CA ILE A 53 2.77 -4.50 3.85
C ILE A 53 4.11 -5.04 3.34
N THR A 54 4.62 -6.14 3.92
CA THR A 54 5.87 -6.75 3.46
C THR A 54 5.65 -7.71 2.28
N LEU A 55 6.66 -7.90 1.42
CA LEU A 55 6.59 -8.91 0.34
C LEU A 55 6.30 -10.31 0.88
N ASN A 56 6.84 -10.64 2.05
CA ASN A 56 6.62 -11.91 2.73
C ASN A 56 5.17 -12.12 3.17
N GLU A 57 4.46 -11.05 3.54
CA GLU A 57 3.03 -11.07 3.86
C GLU A 57 2.21 -11.29 2.59
N ILE A 58 2.49 -10.53 1.52
CA ILE A 58 1.82 -10.69 0.22
C ILE A 58 1.95 -12.14 -0.26
N GLN A 59 3.16 -12.69 -0.28
CA GLN A 59 3.38 -14.06 -0.77
C GLN A 59 2.64 -15.14 0.02
N ARG A 60 2.44 -14.94 1.33
CA ARG A 60 1.74 -15.90 2.20
C ARG A 60 0.22 -15.70 2.19
N ASP A 61 -0.25 -14.54 1.74
CA ASP A 61 -1.65 -14.16 1.82
C ASP A 61 -2.55 -15.06 0.99
N ARG A 62 -3.78 -15.25 1.49
CA ARG A 62 -4.81 -16.05 0.82
C ARG A 62 -5.21 -15.42 -0.52
N LEU A 63 -5.34 -14.10 -0.61
CA LEU A 63 -5.72 -13.41 -1.84
C LEU A 63 -4.67 -13.59 -2.93
N THR A 64 -3.39 -13.61 -2.59
CA THR A 64 -2.32 -13.86 -3.56
C THR A 64 -2.38 -15.28 -4.13
N LYS A 65 -2.75 -16.28 -3.31
CA LYS A 65 -3.00 -17.65 -3.80
C LYS A 65 -4.24 -17.72 -4.70
N ILE A 66 -5.33 -17.08 -4.29
CA ILE A 66 -6.56 -17.00 -5.12
C ILE A 66 -6.25 -16.32 -6.45
N ALA A 67 -5.45 -15.25 -6.44
CA ALA A 67 -5.05 -14.56 -7.64
C ALA A 67 -4.25 -15.46 -8.59
N ALA A 68 -3.28 -16.21 -8.08
CA ALA A 68 -2.48 -17.15 -8.87
C ALA A 68 -3.32 -18.18 -9.63
N ASP A 69 -4.40 -18.66 -9.01
CA ASP A 69 -5.29 -19.66 -9.58
C ASP A 69 -6.26 -19.11 -10.65
N ASN A 70 -6.64 -17.84 -10.53
CA ASN A 70 -7.79 -17.29 -11.26
C ASN A 70 -7.41 -16.22 -12.31
N TRP A 71 -6.51 -15.29 -11.99
CA TRP A 71 -6.25 -14.15 -12.90
C TRP A 71 -4.79 -13.73 -13.05
N ALA A 72 -3.94 -13.94 -12.05
CA ALA A 72 -2.57 -13.46 -12.08
C ALA A 72 -1.78 -14.04 -13.26
N LYS A 73 -1.09 -13.19 -14.01
CA LYS A 73 -0.31 -13.57 -15.20
C LYS A 73 1.03 -14.22 -14.87
N THR A 74 1.50 -14.07 -13.63
CA THR A 74 2.77 -14.62 -13.15
C THR A 74 2.69 -16.13 -12.81
N SER A 75 1.48 -16.68 -12.77
CA SER A 75 1.29 -18.11 -12.50
C SER A 75 1.76 -18.94 -13.69
N VAL A 76 2.82 -19.73 -13.45
CA VAL A 76 3.32 -20.76 -14.38
C VAL A 76 2.42 -22.01 -14.37
N ALA A 77 1.41 -22.03 -13.49
CA ALA A 77 0.63 -23.21 -13.16
C ALA A 77 -0.66 -23.27 -13.99
N GLY A 78 -0.58 -23.94 -15.14
CA GLY A 78 -1.73 -24.54 -15.83
C GLY A 78 -2.80 -23.58 -16.38
N PRO A 79 -3.89 -24.13 -16.93
CA PRO A 79 -5.02 -23.33 -17.39
C PRO A 79 -5.69 -22.60 -16.23
N LYS A 80 -5.86 -21.28 -16.37
CA LYS A 80 -6.56 -20.45 -15.37
C LYS A 80 -8.00 -20.89 -15.22
N LYS A 81 -8.53 -20.81 -14.00
CA LYS A 81 -9.95 -21.03 -13.74
C LYS A 81 -10.79 -20.01 -14.51
N LEU A 82 -11.95 -20.44 -14.98
CA LEU A 82 -12.93 -19.55 -15.60
C LEU A 82 -13.43 -18.53 -14.58
N PHE A 83 -13.91 -17.38 -15.09
CA PHE A 83 -14.52 -16.35 -14.26
C PHE A 83 -15.68 -16.91 -13.42
N SER A 84 -15.68 -16.56 -12.15
CA SER A 84 -16.74 -16.89 -11.19
C SER A 84 -17.22 -15.63 -10.49
N SER A 85 -18.51 -15.31 -10.67
CA SER A 85 -19.20 -14.23 -9.95
C SER A 85 -19.31 -14.51 -8.44
N GLU A 86 -19.44 -15.79 -8.06
CA GLU A 86 -19.46 -16.21 -6.65
C GLU A 86 -18.14 -15.87 -5.96
N LEU A 87 -17.00 -16.03 -6.65
CA LEU A 87 -15.70 -15.66 -6.10
C LEU A 87 -15.61 -14.16 -5.83
N VAL A 88 -16.14 -13.32 -6.73
CA VAL A 88 -16.16 -11.86 -6.55
C VAL A 88 -17.01 -11.50 -5.32
N LYS A 89 -18.17 -12.14 -5.19
CA LYS A 89 -19.06 -11.96 -4.03
C LYS A 89 -18.36 -12.35 -2.72
N ASP A 90 -17.67 -13.48 -2.70
CA ASP A 90 -16.92 -13.93 -1.53
C ASP A 90 -15.81 -12.95 -1.15
N ILE A 91 -15.00 -12.50 -2.12
CA ILE A 91 -13.95 -11.50 -1.89
C ILE A 91 -14.55 -10.21 -1.34
N TYR A 92 -15.66 -9.75 -1.91
CA TYR A 92 -16.33 -8.53 -1.46
C TYR A 92 -16.72 -8.61 0.02
N TYR A 93 -17.48 -9.63 0.41
CA TYR A 93 -17.95 -9.75 1.79
C TYR A 93 -16.88 -10.14 2.80
N THR A 94 -15.85 -10.88 2.38
CA THR A 94 -14.82 -11.36 3.31
C THR A 94 -13.65 -10.39 3.47
N GLU A 95 -13.25 -9.69 2.40
CA GLU A 95 -12.02 -8.88 2.39
C GLU A 95 -12.28 -7.39 2.22
N LEU A 96 -13.34 -6.98 1.51
CA LEU A 96 -13.63 -5.58 1.21
C LEU A 96 -14.68 -4.94 2.12
N THR A 97 -15.55 -5.73 2.75
CA THR A 97 -16.51 -5.21 3.73
C THR A 97 -16.02 -5.33 5.16
N VAL A 98 -16.35 -4.34 5.99
CA VAL A 98 -16.13 -4.40 7.44
C VAL A 98 -17.44 -4.72 8.12
N LYS A 99 -17.46 -5.78 8.95
CA LYS A 99 -18.63 -6.13 9.76
C LYS A 99 -18.86 -5.05 10.83
N GLY A 100 -19.83 -4.17 10.58
CA GLY A 100 -20.37 -3.21 11.55
C GLY A 100 -19.75 -1.80 11.48
N GLY A 101 -20.63 -0.80 11.30
CA GLY A 101 -20.32 0.62 11.41
C GLY A 101 -19.78 1.29 10.14
N ARG A 102 -19.40 2.57 10.26
CA ARG A 102 -18.81 3.39 9.18
C ARG A 102 -17.28 3.23 9.11
N LYS A 103 -16.79 1.99 9.21
CA LYS A 103 -15.35 1.74 9.15
C LYS A 103 -14.89 1.78 7.69
N PRO A 104 -13.70 2.36 7.42
CA PRO A 104 -13.15 2.36 6.08
C PRO A 104 -12.81 0.93 5.62
N VAL A 105 -12.76 0.73 4.32
CA VAL A 105 -12.32 -0.53 3.70
C VAL A 105 -10.89 -0.84 4.16
N PRO A 106 -10.55 -2.11 4.46
CA PRO A 106 -9.20 -2.47 4.88
C PRO A 106 -8.17 -2.21 3.78
N LEU A 107 -7.38 -1.14 3.91
CA LEU A 107 -6.39 -0.71 2.91
C LEU A 107 -5.42 -1.84 2.52
N GLN A 108 -4.95 -2.62 3.50
CA GLN A 108 -4.03 -3.74 3.25
C GLN A 108 -4.62 -4.78 2.28
N ARG A 109 -5.94 -5.03 2.32
CA ARG A 109 -6.60 -5.96 1.39
C ARG A 109 -6.68 -5.39 -0.01
N VAL A 110 -7.01 -4.11 -0.12
CA VAL A 110 -7.03 -3.39 -1.40
C VAL A 110 -5.64 -3.39 -2.04
N MET A 111 -4.59 -3.12 -1.27
CA MET A 111 -3.20 -3.18 -1.75
C MET A 111 -2.82 -4.56 -2.31
N ILE A 112 -3.20 -5.66 -1.65
CA ILE A 112 -2.91 -7.01 -2.14
C ILE A 112 -3.64 -7.29 -3.46
N LEU A 113 -4.92 -6.89 -3.55
CA LEU A 113 -5.71 -7.05 -4.77
C LEU A 113 -5.13 -6.24 -5.93
N GLU A 114 -4.63 -5.04 -5.66
CA GLU A 114 -3.98 -4.16 -6.64
C GLU A 114 -2.67 -4.77 -7.16
N VAL A 115 -1.78 -5.22 -6.26
CA VAL A 115 -0.54 -5.91 -6.65
C VAL A 115 -0.83 -7.16 -7.48
N SER A 116 -1.95 -7.83 -7.21
CA SER A 116 -2.39 -9.00 -7.97
C SER A 116 -3.08 -8.68 -9.31
N GLN A 117 -3.28 -7.40 -9.63
CA GLN A 117 -4.01 -6.90 -10.81
C GLN A 117 -5.44 -7.44 -10.89
N TYR A 118 -6.17 -7.39 -9.77
CA TYR A 118 -7.54 -7.89 -9.68
C TYR A 118 -8.51 -7.14 -10.62
N LEU A 119 -8.34 -5.82 -10.75
CA LEU A 119 -9.19 -5.01 -11.61
C LEU A 119 -8.98 -5.35 -13.09
N GLU A 120 -7.73 -5.32 -13.55
CA GLU A 120 -7.38 -5.42 -14.97
C GLU A 120 -7.51 -6.83 -15.51
N ASN A 121 -7.21 -7.84 -14.69
CA ASN A 121 -7.16 -9.23 -15.15
C ASN A 121 -8.40 -10.05 -14.77
N TYR A 122 -9.25 -9.58 -13.84
CA TYR A 122 -10.40 -10.37 -13.38
C TYR A 122 -11.72 -9.61 -13.41
N LEU A 123 -11.80 -8.38 -12.89
CA LEU A 123 -13.08 -7.66 -12.84
C LEU A 123 -13.47 -7.04 -14.18
N LEU A 124 -12.58 -6.23 -14.76
CA LEU A 124 -12.88 -5.43 -15.96
C LEU A 124 -13.13 -6.30 -17.21
N PRO A 125 -12.34 -7.35 -17.50
CA PRO A 125 -12.59 -8.20 -18.67
C PRO A 125 -13.88 -9.01 -18.61
N ASN A 126 -14.41 -9.23 -17.40
CA ASN A 126 -15.62 -10.02 -17.15
C ASN A 126 -16.82 -9.16 -16.74
N PHE A 127 -16.74 -7.83 -16.93
CA PHE A 127 -17.85 -6.93 -16.66
C PHE A 127 -18.84 -6.92 -17.83
N ASP A 128 -20.11 -7.13 -17.51
CA ASP A 128 -21.22 -6.99 -18.43
C ASP A 128 -22.36 -6.24 -17.72
N GLN A 129 -22.86 -5.18 -18.34
CA GLN A 129 -23.84 -4.28 -17.74
C GLN A 129 -25.16 -4.99 -17.38
N GLU A 130 -25.55 -6.01 -18.16
CA GLU A 130 -26.83 -6.70 -17.96
C GLU A 130 -26.76 -7.77 -16.87
N THR A 131 -25.57 -8.33 -16.61
CA THR A 131 -25.37 -9.44 -15.67
C THR A 131 -24.55 -9.07 -14.43
N ALA A 132 -23.99 -7.87 -14.39
CA ALA A 132 -23.17 -7.40 -13.27
C ALA A 132 -23.95 -7.38 -11.96
N THR A 133 -23.37 -8.03 -10.95
CA THR A 133 -23.88 -7.99 -9.59
C THR A 133 -23.42 -6.73 -8.86
N PHE A 134 -24.11 -6.40 -7.78
CA PHE A 134 -23.74 -5.28 -6.91
C PHE A 134 -22.30 -5.41 -6.40
N GLU A 135 -21.90 -6.61 -5.98
CA GLU A 135 -20.57 -6.90 -5.44
C GLU A 135 -19.48 -6.70 -6.49
N HIS A 136 -19.77 -7.02 -7.76
CA HIS A 136 -18.84 -6.80 -8.87
C HIS A 136 -18.59 -5.32 -9.11
N VAL A 137 -19.67 -4.53 -9.22
CA VAL A 137 -19.58 -3.08 -9.42
C VAL A 137 -18.89 -2.40 -8.23
N MET A 138 -19.26 -2.78 -7.00
CA MET A 138 -18.66 -2.20 -5.81
C MET A 138 -17.18 -2.55 -5.70
N SER A 139 -16.80 -3.79 -5.99
CA SER A 139 -15.38 -4.20 -6.04
C SER A 139 -14.62 -3.39 -7.08
N MET A 140 -15.19 -3.15 -8.27
CA MET A 140 -14.57 -2.30 -9.29
C MET A 140 -14.35 -0.87 -8.79
N ILE A 141 -15.38 -0.24 -8.20
CA ILE A 141 -15.29 1.13 -7.66
C ILE A 141 -14.19 1.23 -6.61
N LEU A 142 -14.11 0.26 -5.69
CA LEU A 142 -13.08 0.24 -4.66
C LEU A 142 -11.68 0.14 -5.24
N MET A 143 -11.47 -0.72 -6.24
CA MET A 143 -10.17 -0.84 -6.90
C MET A 143 -9.81 0.41 -7.73
N ILE A 144 -10.79 1.06 -8.37
CA ILE A 144 -10.56 2.31 -9.12
C ILE A 144 -10.15 3.44 -8.18
N ASN A 145 -10.82 3.56 -7.02
CA ASN A 145 -10.52 4.61 -6.04
C ASN A 145 -9.10 4.51 -5.48
N GLU A 146 -8.52 3.31 -5.39
CA GLU A 146 -7.13 3.11 -4.94
C GLU A 146 -6.10 3.62 -5.96
N LYS A 147 -6.46 3.71 -7.24
CA LYS A 147 -5.53 4.15 -8.30
C LYS A 147 -5.32 5.67 -8.37
N VAL A 148 -6.10 6.45 -7.62
CA VAL A 148 -6.13 7.93 -7.66
C VAL A 148 -5.11 8.53 -6.70
#